data_AF-A0A024TDG0-F1
#
_entry.id   AF-A0A024TDG0-F1
#
_cell.length_a   1.000
_cell.length_b   1.000
_cell.length_c   1.000
_cell.angle_alpha   90.00
_cell.angle_beta   90.00
_cell.angle_gamma   90.00
#
_symmetry.space_group_name_H-M   'P 1'
#
loop_
_entity.id
_entity.type
_entity.pdbx_description
1 polymer ?
#
loop_
_entity_poly.entity_id
_entity_poly.type
_entity_poly.pdbx_seq_one_letter_code
_entity_poly.pdbx_strand_id
1 'polypeptide(L)'
;MKSWMSAPSPTQHQHRYPTRSSPVTPAPTTPVRSESLFHLRADFNVKETVCCRDSNGKRLAQCVFEGSSWDVLKVQIFAYCPPHVEYKATHEGEPRVWTIESEKPTIADFDTFIMLKMGRYFFKPGNSNQAHRYLVEHQDHTFSVVVLKWGSLVSTSTDLQGLQEQCIRPQVQDRSGAAAESAHSQMRTS
;
A
#
# COMPACT_ATOMS: atom_id res chain seq x y z
N MET A 1 -52.10 22.49 80.06
CA MET A 1 -53.18 23.39 80.53
C MET A 1 -53.26 24.58 79.60
N LYS A 2 -54.48 24.89 79.14
CA LYS A 2 -54.91 26.03 78.28
C LYS A 2 -54.52 25.91 76.80
N SER A 3 -55.36 26.17 75.80
CA SER A 3 -56.82 26.39 75.62
C SER A 3 -56.93 26.64 74.10
N TRP A 4 -57.54 25.75 73.31
CA TRP A 4 -58.94 25.70 72.86
C TRP A 4 -59.35 26.74 71.79
N MET A 5 -60.20 26.23 70.88
CA MET A 5 -61.07 26.89 69.88
C MET A 5 -60.47 27.17 68.49
N SER A 6 -61.16 27.01 67.35
CA SER A 6 -62.37 26.26 66.93
C SER A 6 -62.49 26.43 65.38
N ALA A 7 -63.19 25.49 64.73
CA ALA A 7 -63.64 25.34 63.32
C ALA A 7 -63.93 26.64 62.50
N PRO A 8 -63.94 26.68 61.13
CA PRO A 8 -64.73 25.79 60.24
C PRO A 8 -64.12 25.37 58.88
N SER A 9 -64.69 24.33 58.27
CA SER A 9 -64.55 23.98 56.83
C SER A 9 -65.24 25.05 55.96
N PRO A 10 -64.85 25.31 54.69
CA PRO A 10 -65.39 24.48 53.61
C PRO A 10 -64.54 24.38 52.32
N THR A 11 -65.13 23.62 51.37
CA THR A 11 -65.01 23.73 49.90
C THR A 11 -63.80 23.12 49.21
N GLN A 12 -64.06 21.92 48.67
CA GLN A 12 -63.39 21.39 47.48
C GLN A 12 -63.33 22.44 46.37
N HIS A 13 -62.11 22.74 45.94
CA HIS A 13 -61.82 23.17 44.58
C HIS A 13 -60.45 22.58 44.21
N GLN A 14 -60.38 21.27 43.99
CA GLN A 14 -59.25 20.72 43.26
C GLN A 14 -59.53 20.82 41.77
N HIS A 15 -58.91 21.85 41.18
CA HIS A 15 -58.75 21.99 39.76
C HIS A 15 -58.19 20.69 39.15
N ARG A 16 -58.92 20.13 38.17
CA ARG A 16 -58.34 19.19 37.20
C ARG A 16 -57.20 19.90 36.48
N TYR A 17 -55.97 19.52 36.78
CA TYR A 17 -54.87 19.80 35.88
C TYR A 17 -54.88 18.76 34.75
N PRO A 18 -54.83 19.16 33.47
CA PRO A 18 -54.62 18.23 32.38
C PRO A 18 -53.20 17.65 32.48
N THR A 19 -53.09 16.33 32.38
CA THR A 19 -51.82 15.60 32.29
C THR A 19 -51.10 16.07 31.02
N ARG A 20 -50.12 16.97 31.17
CA ARG A 20 -49.20 17.31 30.09
C ARG A 20 -48.24 16.13 29.94
N SER A 21 -48.50 15.26 28.96
CA SER A 21 -47.54 14.26 28.51
C SER A 21 -46.22 14.96 28.20
N SER A 22 -45.15 14.58 28.90
CA SER A 22 -43.80 14.99 28.54
C SER A 22 -43.53 14.59 27.09
N PRO A 23 -42.92 15.46 26.26
CA PRO A 23 -42.42 15.02 24.97
C PRO A 23 -41.37 13.94 25.25
N VAL A 24 -41.60 12.73 24.74
CA VAL A 24 -40.55 11.72 24.62
C VAL A 24 -39.45 12.37 23.80
N THR A 25 -38.36 12.74 24.45
CA THR A 25 -37.14 13.11 23.75
C THR A 25 -36.71 11.83 23.04
N PRO A 26 -36.66 11.79 21.69
CA PRO A 26 -36.07 10.63 21.03
C PRO A 26 -34.64 10.52 21.56
N ALA A 27 -34.30 9.36 22.12
CA ALA A 27 -32.93 9.05 22.50
C ALA A 27 -32.02 9.38 21.31
N PRO A 28 -30.84 9.98 21.53
CA PRO A 28 -29.92 10.26 20.43
C PRO A 28 -29.69 8.93 19.71
N THR A 29 -30.20 8.85 18.49
CA THR A 29 -29.93 7.74 17.59
C THR A 29 -28.42 7.70 17.50
N THR A 30 -27.81 6.64 18.06
CA THR A 30 -26.39 6.36 17.88
C THR A 30 -26.10 6.62 16.41
N PRO A 31 -25.19 7.53 16.06
CA PRO A 31 -24.86 7.72 14.65
C PRO A 31 -24.52 6.33 14.13
N VAL A 32 -25.25 5.90 13.10
CA VAL A 32 -24.89 4.74 12.29
C VAL A 32 -23.41 4.93 12.06
N ARG A 33 -22.58 4.01 12.60
CA ARG A 33 -21.14 4.05 12.37
C ARG A 33 -21.00 4.13 10.85
N SER A 34 -20.71 5.31 10.33
CA SER A 34 -20.13 5.42 9.01
C SER A 34 -18.92 4.52 9.11
N GLU A 35 -18.94 3.39 8.39
CA GLU A 35 -17.79 2.50 8.32
C GLU A 35 -16.59 3.41 8.05
N SER A 36 -15.71 3.56 9.04
CA SER A 36 -14.76 4.66 9.04
C SER A 36 -13.79 4.40 7.90
N LEU A 37 -13.95 5.12 6.80
CA LEU A 37 -13.08 5.02 5.64
C LEU A 37 -11.74 5.67 5.99
N PHE A 38 -10.67 4.88 5.87
CA PHE A 38 -9.32 5.41 5.92
C PHE A 38 -9.04 6.18 4.66
N HIS A 39 -8.40 7.33 4.81
CA HIS A 39 -7.87 8.12 3.71
C HIS A 39 -6.34 8.09 3.83
N LEU A 40 -5.68 7.42 2.89
CA LEU A 40 -4.22 7.30 2.86
C LEU A 40 -3.67 8.18 1.75
N ARG A 41 -2.99 9.26 2.12
CA ARG A 41 -2.23 10.10 1.19
C ARG A 41 -0.82 9.53 1.03
N ALA A 42 -0.36 9.39 -0.22
CA ALA A 42 0.89 8.72 -0.55
C ALA A 42 1.71 9.47 -1.60
N ASP A 43 2.99 9.71 -1.29
CA ASP A 43 4.02 10.13 -2.24
C ASP A 43 4.81 8.91 -2.69
N PHE A 44 4.84 8.66 -4.00
CA PHE A 44 5.50 7.48 -4.55
C PHE A 44 6.91 7.80 -5.04
N ASN A 45 7.82 6.84 -4.80
CA ASN A 45 9.17 6.87 -5.33
C ASN A 45 9.56 5.51 -5.90
N VAL A 46 9.83 5.46 -7.21
CA VAL A 46 10.23 4.24 -7.91
C VAL A 46 11.75 4.12 -7.91
N LYS A 47 12.26 2.96 -7.48
CA LYS A 47 13.70 2.69 -7.35
C LYS A 47 14.08 1.46 -8.14
N GLU A 48 15.24 1.52 -8.80
CA GLU A 48 15.79 0.34 -9.48
C GLU A 48 16.38 -0.69 -8.51
N THR A 49 16.85 -0.25 -7.33
CA THR A 49 17.39 -1.12 -6.29
C THR A 49 16.93 -0.68 -4.90
N VAL A 50 16.88 -1.62 -3.95
CA VAL A 50 16.45 -1.34 -2.56
C VAL A 50 17.31 -0.27 -1.90
N CYS A 51 18.63 -0.38 -2.01
CA CYS A 51 19.60 0.49 -1.33
C CYS A 51 19.85 1.82 -2.03
N CYS A 52 19.27 2.05 -3.22
CA CYS A 52 19.35 3.34 -3.90
C CYS A 52 18.84 4.46 -2.96
N ARG A 53 19.35 5.69 -3.06
CA ARG A 53 18.79 6.80 -2.27
C ARG A 53 17.45 7.21 -2.83
N ASP A 54 16.54 7.67 -1.97
CA ASP A 54 15.22 8.10 -2.46
C ASP A 54 15.30 9.30 -3.41
N SER A 55 16.30 10.16 -3.24
CA SER A 55 16.60 11.28 -4.15
C SER A 55 16.92 10.85 -5.58
N ASN A 56 17.35 9.60 -5.76
CA ASN A 56 17.74 9.06 -7.06
C ASN A 56 16.60 8.24 -7.69
N GLY A 57 15.50 8.03 -6.95
CA GLY A 57 14.31 7.39 -7.48
C GLY A 57 13.46 8.35 -8.30
N LYS A 58 12.61 7.78 -9.14
CA LYS A 58 11.60 8.54 -9.90
C LYS A 58 10.42 8.83 -8.98
N ARG A 59 10.22 10.11 -8.66
CA ARG A 59 9.02 10.57 -7.94
C ARG A 59 7.81 10.55 -8.86
N LEU A 60 6.67 10.06 -8.36
CA LEU A 60 5.39 10.12 -9.07
C LEU A 60 4.49 11.18 -8.42
N ALA A 61 3.34 11.44 -9.06
CA ALA A 61 2.32 12.29 -8.48
C ALA A 61 1.79 11.69 -7.16
N GLN A 62 1.45 12.57 -6.23
CA GLN A 62 0.79 12.16 -4.99
C GLN A 62 -0.57 11.51 -5.32
N CYS A 63 -0.93 10.48 -4.57
CA CYS A 63 -2.22 9.82 -4.68
C CYS A 63 -2.91 9.74 -3.32
N VAL A 64 -4.24 9.63 -3.34
CA VAL A 64 -5.05 9.37 -2.15
C VAL A 64 -5.81 8.08 -2.40
N PHE A 65 -5.76 7.17 -1.44
CA PHE A 65 -6.47 5.89 -1.46
C PHE A 65 -7.49 5.87 -0.33
N GLU A 66 -8.65 5.28 -0.59
CA GLU A 66 -9.76 5.26 0.36
C GLU A 66 -10.26 3.83 0.55
N GLY A 67 -10.41 3.40 1.81
CA GLY A 67 -10.86 2.04 2.07
C GLY A 67 -11.26 1.79 3.52
N SER A 68 -12.06 0.76 3.75
CA SER A 68 -12.53 0.35 5.08
C SER A 68 -11.51 -0.48 5.86
N SER A 69 -10.43 -0.92 5.21
CA SER A 69 -9.38 -1.73 5.84
C SER A 69 -8.02 -1.55 5.17
N TRP A 70 -6.96 -2.00 5.86
CA TRP A 70 -5.61 -2.02 5.30
C TRP A 70 -5.50 -2.92 4.06
N ASP A 71 -6.19 -4.06 4.03
CA ASP A 71 -6.16 -4.96 2.87
C ASP A 71 -6.78 -4.32 1.63
N VAL A 72 -7.86 -3.54 1.80
CA VAL A 72 -8.46 -2.77 0.70
C VAL A 72 -7.48 -1.71 0.18
N LEU A 73 -6.80 -0.99 1.07
CA LEU A 73 -5.78 -0.02 0.68
C LEU A 73 -4.60 -0.69 -0.01
N LYS A 74 -4.13 -1.86 0.45
CA LYS A 74 -3.07 -2.65 -0.20
C LYS A 74 -3.43 -2.97 -1.65
N VAL A 75 -4.65 -3.44 -1.91
CA VAL A 75 -5.12 -3.76 -3.26
C VAL A 75 -5.10 -2.52 -4.16
N GLN A 76 -5.58 -1.38 -3.67
CA GLN A 76 -5.59 -0.14 -4.46
C GLN A 76 -4.18 0.40 -4.75
N ILE A 77 -3.31 0.44 -3.73
CA ILE A 77 -1.91 0.85 -3.87
C ILE A 77 -1.20 -0.07 -4.88
N PHE A 78 -1.42 -1.37 -4.79
CA PHE A 78 -0.83 -2.34 -5.71
C PHE A 78 -1.32 -2.12 -7.14
N ALA A 79 -2.62 -1.90 -7.35
CA ALA A 79 -3.21 -1.66 -8.65
C ALA A 79 -2.68 -0.38 -9.34
N TYR A 80 -2.14 0.57 -8.58
CA TYR A 80 -1.49 1.77 -9.11
C TYR A 80 -0.06 1.52 -9.62
N CYS A 81 0.62 0.49 -9.12
CA CYS A 81 2.03 0.22 -9.40
C CYS A 81 2.39 -0.50 -10.73
N PRO A 82 1.50 -1.19 -11.49
CA PRO A 82 1.90 -1.98 -12.66
C PRO A 82 2.72 -1.24 -13.73
N PRO A 83 2.46 0.04 -14.04
CA PRO A 83 3.29 0.78 -15.01
C PRO A 83 4.72 1.09 -14.54
N HIS A 84 5.08 0.73 -13.31
CA HIS A 84 6.32 1.12 -12.65
C HIS A 84 7.12 -0.07 -12.12
N VAL A 85 6.58 -1.28 -12.26
CA VAL A 85 7.21 -2.52 -11.86
C VAL A 85 7.41 -3.41 -13.08
N GLU A 86 8.46 -4.20 -13.03
CA GLU A 86 8.76 -5.27 -13.97
C GLU A 86 8.38 -6.61 -13.33
N TYR A 87 8.63 -7.69 -14.06
CA TYR A 87 8.53 -9.04 -13.53
C TYR A 87 9.53 -9.26 -12.38
N LYS A 88 9.16 -10.13 -11.44
CA LYS A 88 9.91 -10.34 -10.21
C LYS A 88 11.26 -10.99 -10.50
N ALA A 89 12.34 -10.31 -10.12
CA ALA A 89 13.68 -10.89 -10.20
C ALA A 89 13.96 -11.75 -8.96
N THR A 90 14.49 -12.94 -9.20
CA THR A 90 14.92 -13.87 -8.15
C THR A 90 16.32 -14.38 -8.45
N HIS A 91 16.99 -14.96 -7.46
CA HIS A 91 18.27 -15.62 -7.69
C HIS A 91 18.44 -16.80 -6.75
N GLU A 92 19.28 -17.74 -7.17
CA GLU A 92 19.67 -18.91 -6.39
C GLU A 92 21.18 -19.19 -6.53
N GLY A 93 21.70 -20.00 -5.60
CA GLY A 93 23.09 -20.43 -5.60
C GLY A 93 24.12 -19.35 -5.26
N GLU A 94 25.38 -19.78 -5.22
CA GLU A 94 26.57 -18.93 -5.08
C GLU A 94 27.64 -19.43 -6.08
N PRO A 95 28.04 -18.63 -7.09
CA PRO A 95 27.57 -17.27 -7.37
C PRO A 95 26.10 -17.23 -7.79
N ARG A 96 25.45 -16.07 -7.56
CA ARG A 96 24.03 -15.87 -7.86
C ARG A 96 23.72 -16.07 -9.34
N VAL A 97 22.80 -16.98 -9.61
CA VAL A 97 22.15 -17.15 -10.92
C VAL A 97 20.83 -16.39 -10.88
N TRP A 98 20.72 -15.32 -11.65
CA TRP A 98 19.52 -14.49 -11.72
C TRP A 98 18.50 -15.09 -12.68
N THR A 99 17.23 -14.99 -12.29
CA THR A 99 16.09 -15.31 -13.15
C THR A 99 15.00 -14.25 -12.98
N ILE A 100 14.11 -14.15 -13.97
CA ILE A 100 12.93 -13.30 -13.93
C ILE A 100 11.73 -14.22 -14.01
N GLU A 101 10.80 -14.08 -13.06
CA GLU A 101 9.56 -14.85 -13.08
C GLU A 101 8.73 -14.54 -14.33
N SER A 102 8.11 -15.57 -14.91
CA SER A 102 7.32 -15.43 -16.14
C SER A 102 5.94 -14.82 -15.92
N GLU A 103 5.46 -14.80 -14.68
CA GLU A 103 4.14 -14.29 -14.31
C GLU A 103 4.21 -12.85 -13.82
N LYS A 104 3.17 -12.07 -14.14
CA LYS A 104 3.09 -10.68 -13.67
C LYS A 104 2.93 -10.68 -12.14
N PRO A 105 3.55 -9.72 -11.44
CA PRO A 105 3.37 -9.58 -9.99
C PRO A 105 1.89 -9.50 -9.61
N THR A 106 1.54 -10.21 -8.54
CA THR A 106 0.19 -10.20 -7.97
C THR A 106 0.18 -9.50 -6.61
N ILE A 107 -1.00 -9.32 -6.02
CA ILE A 107 -1.12 -8.75 -4.67
C ILE A 107 -0.34 -9.56 -3.61
N ALA A 108 -0.08 -10.85 -3.85
CA ALA A 108 0.76 -11.67 -2.98
C ALA A 108 2.22 -11.17 -2.94
N ASP A 109 2.69 -10.51 -3.99
CA ASP A 109 4.02 -9.92 -4.09
C ASP A 109 4.08 -8.48 -3.54
N PHE A 110 3.01 -7.98 -2.90
CA PHE A 110 2.95 -6.60 -2.40
C PHE A 110 4.19 -6.21 -1.61
N ASP A 111 4.56 -6.99 -0.60
CA ASP A 111 5.68 -6.68 0.29
C ASP A 111 7.05 -6.93 -0.38
N THR A 112 7.08 -7.55 -1.56
CA THR A 112 8.28 -7.69 -2.40
C THR A 112 8.54 -6.43 -3.23
N PHE A 113 7.49 -5.78 -3.71
CA PHE A 113 7.60 -4.62 -4.60
C PHE A 113 7.39 -3.28 -3.88
N ILE A 114 6.64 -3.27 -2.78
CA ILE A 114 6.10 -2.05 -2.20
C ILE A 114 6.48 -1.98 -0.73
N MET A 115 7.08 -0.85 -0.33
CA MET A 115 7.35 -0.53 1.07
C MET A 115 6.72 0.80 1.44
N LEU A 116 5.86 0.79 2.46
CA LEU A 116 5.32 2.02 3.03
C LEU A 116 6.20 2.47 4.19
N LYS A 117 6.38 3.79 4.32
CA LYS A 117 7.09 4.38 5.44
C LYS A 117 6.48 5.72 5.86
N MET A 118 6.70 6.05 7.13
CA MET A 118 6.47 7.35 7.71
C MET A 118 7.80 7.88 8.24
N GLY A 119 8.34 8.91 7.58
CA GLY A 119 9.71 9.37 7.85
C GLY A 119 10.74 8.25 7.64
N ARG A 120 11.37 7.81 8.74
CA ARG A 120 12.41 6.75 8.74
C ARG A 120 11.87 5.35 9.05
N TYR A 121 10.61 5.24 9.46
CA TYR A 121 10.04 3.98 9.95
C TYR A 121 9.18 3.32 8.88
N PHE A 122 9.41 2.03 8.64
CA PHE A 122 8.58 1.25 7.75
C PHE A 122 7.26 0.87 8.42
N PHE A 123 6.17 1.04 7.69
CA PHE A 123 4.86 0.59 8.12
C PHE A 123 4.68 -0.89 7.73
N LYS A 124 4.83 -1.76 8.73
CA LYS A 124 4.65 -3.22 8.61
C LYS A 124 3.78 -3.70 9.78
N PRO A 125 2.45 -3.52 9.71
CA PRO A 125 1.57 -3.88 10.80
C PRO A 125 1.56 -5.41 11.00
N GLY A 126 1.70 -5.88 12.23
CA GLY A 126 1.65 -7.33 12.53
C GLY A 126 0.24 -7.93 12.46
N ASN A 127 -0.79 -7.09 12.48
CA ASN A 127 -2.20 -7.49 12.32
C ASN A 127 -3.08 -6.28 11.94
N SER A 128 -4.35 -6.54 11.61
CA SER A 128 -5.32 -5.53 11.20
C SER A 128 -5.58 -4.45 12.24
N ASN A 129 -5.59 -4.78 13.54
CA ASN A 129 -5.80 -3.80 14.62
C ASN A 129 -4.63 -2.82 14.74
N GLN A 130 -3.40 -3.31 14.60
CA GLN A 130 -2.22 -2.45 14.54
C GLN A 130 -2.26 -1.54 13.30
N ALA A 131 -2.64 -2.09 12.14
CA ALA A 131 -2.78 -1.32 10.92
C ALA A 131 -3.82 -0.20 11.08
N HIS A 132 -5.02 -0.54 11.55
CA HIS A 132 -6.10 0.40 11.80
C HIS A 132 -5.64 1.54 12.70
N ARG A 133 -5.09 1.21 13.88
CA ARG A 133 -4.63 2.23 14.84
C ARG A 133 -3.62 3.18 14.20
N TYR A 134 -2.66 2.62 13.47
CA TYR A 134 -1.63 3.41 12.80
C TYR A 134 -2.21 4.33 11.71
N LEU A 135 -3.16 3.85 10.92
CA LEU A 135 -3.83 4.62 9.87
C LEU A 135 -4.65 5.77 10.47
N VAL A 136 -5.37 5.55 11.57
CA VAL A 136 -6.11 6.62 12.28
C VAL A 136 -5.15 7.66 12.85
N GLU A 137 -4.09 7.23 13.52
CA GLU A 137 -3.09 8.12 14.12
C GLU A 137 -2.38 9.00 13.07
N HIS A 138 -2.28 8.52 11.83
CA HIS A 138 -1.56 9.19 10.74
C HIS A 138 -2.47 9.65 9.59
N GLN A 139 -3.77 9.82 9.83
CA GLN A 139 -4.75 10.18 8.79
C GLN A 139 -4.44 11.50 8.05
N ASP A 140 -3.80 12.46 8.75
CA ASP A 140 -3.45 13.77 8.19
C ASP A 140 -2.04 13.81 7.60
N HIS A 141 -1.31 12.69 7.65
CA HIS A 141 0.07 12.58 7.19
C HIS A 141 0.15 11.98 5.78
N THR A 142 1.27 12.26 5.12
CA THR A 142 1.58 11.67 3.81
C THR A 142 2.56 10.52 4.00
N PHE A 143 2.15 9.32 3.64
CA PHE A 143 3.03 8.16 3.57
C PHE A 143 3.99 8.32 2.41
N SER A 144 5.24 7.87 2.58
CA SER A 144 6.09 7.62 1.42
C SER A 144 5.93 6.15 1.01
N VAL A 145 5.62 5.93 -0.26
CA VAL A 145 5.53 4.60 -0.85
C VAL A 145 6.74 4.39 -1.75
N VAL A 146 7.58 3.43 -1.40
CA VAL A 146 8.71 3.02 -2.23
C VAL A 146 8.26 1.86 -3.10
N VAL A 147 8.40 2.02 -4.42
CA VAL A 147 8.12 0.98 -5.42
C VAL A 147 9.44 0.49 -5.98
N LEU A 148 9.69 -0.81 -5.87
CA LEU A 148 10.92 -1.47 -6.32
C LEU A 148 10.68 -2.07 -7.69
N LYS A 149 11.41 -1.59 -8.71
CA LYS A 149 11.17 -1.98 -10.10
C LYS A 149 11.22 -3.49 -10.32
N TRP A 150 12.16 -4.20 -9.70
CA TRP A 150 12.40 -5.63 -9.91
C TRP A 150 12.04 -6.52 -8.70
N GLY A 151 11.45 -5.93 -7.66
CA GLY A 151 11.27 -6.58 -6.36
C GLY A 151 12.47 -6.41 -5.41
N SER A 152 12.36 -6.97 -4.21
CA SER A 152 13.25 -6.70 -3.07
C SER A 152 14.59 -7.42 -3.09
N LEU A 153 14.77 -8.44 -3.93
CA LEU A 153 16.04 -9.16 -4.03
C LEU A 153 17.11 -8.36 -4.78
N VAL A 154 16.72 -7.44 -5.68
CA VAL A 154 17.66 -6.51 -6.34
C VAL A 154 18.00 -5.38 -5.38
N SER A 155 18.93 -5.66 -4.46
CA SER A 155 19.22 -4.76 -3.35
C SER A 155 20.24 -3.68 -3.70
N THR A 156 21.31 -4.05 -4.40
CA THR A 156 22.46 -3.19 -4.69
C THR A 156 22.62 -2.93 -6.19
N SER A 157 23.52 -2.00 -6.54
CA SER A 157 23.90 -1.77 -7.95
C SER A 157 24.56 -3.01 -8.58
N THR A 158 25.31 -3.78 -7.79
CA THR A 158 25.93 -5.04 -8.23
C THR A 158 24.87 -6.09 -8.58
N ASP A 159 23.81 -6.19 -7.77
CA ASP A 159 22.68 -7.09 -8.07
C ASP A 159 21.99 -6.71 -9.38
N LEU A 160 21.71 -5.41 -9.54
CA LEU A 160 21.11 -4.90 -10.77
C LEU A 160 21.99 -5.16 -11.99
N GLN A 161 23.30 -4.98 -11.88
CA GLN A 161 24.24 -5.29 -12.95
C GLN A 161 24.21 -6.78 -13.31
N GLY A 162 24.26 -7.66 -12.30
CA GLY A 162 24.18 -9.11 -12.52
C GLY A 162 22.88 -9.54 -13.20
N LEU A 163 21.75 -9.01 -12.74
CA LEU A 163 20.44 -9.22 -13.38
C LEU A 163 20.45 -8.73 -14.84
N GLN A 164 20.98 -7.53 -15.09
CA GLN A 164 21.03 -6.96 -16.44
C GLN A 164 21.86 -7.83 -17.40
N GLU A 165 23.02 -8.31 -16.96
CA GLU A 165 23.93 -9.12 -17.77
C GLU A 165 23.37 -10.51 -18.05
N GLN A 166 22.67 -11.12 -17.09
CA GLN A 166 22.15 -12.48 -17.22
C GLN A 166 20.77 -12.53 -17.92
N CYS A 167 19.89 -11.55 -17.69
CA CYS A 167 18.48 -11.67 -18.05
C CYS A 167 17.94 -10.58 -18.99
N ILE A 168 18.55 -9.40 -19.08
CA ILE A 168 17.94 -8.24 -19.76
C ILE A 168 18.70 -7.86 -21.04
N ARG A 169 20.03 -7.83 -20.99
CA ARG A 169 20.84 -7.48 -22.18
C ARG A 169 20.77 -8.63 -23.20
N PRO A 170 20.66 -8.32 -24.50
CA PRO A 170 20.62 -9.37 -25.52
C PRO A 170 21.94 -10.13 -25.52
N GLN A 171 21.88 -11.45 -25.34
CA GLN A 171 23.03 -12.34 -25.50
C GLN A 171 23.36 -12.52 -26.99
N VAL A 172 23.76 -11.44 -27.68
CA VAL A 172 24.36 -11.57 -29.00
C VAL A 172 25.84 -11.86 -28.81
N GLN A 173 26.16 -13.15 -28.73
CA GLN A 173 27.46 -13.64 -29.13
C GLN A 173 27.25 -14.62 -30.28
N ASP A 174 26.80 -14.09 -31.42
CA ASP A 174 26.87 -14.79 -32.68
C ASP A 174 28.36 -14.88 -33.08
N ARG A 175 29.03 -15.92 -32.59
CA ARG A 175 30.32 -16.39 -33.11
C ARG A 175 30.12 -17.58 -34.05
N SER A 176 29.02 -17.62 -34.80
CA SER A 176 28.87 -18.54 -35.92
C SER A 176 29.32 -17.88 -37.21
N GLY A 177 30.57 -17.38 -37.22
CA GLY A 177 31.30 -17.18 -38.48
C GLY A 177 31.66 -18.55 -39.02
N ALA A 178 30.75 -19.14 -39.79
CA ALA A 178 30.92 -20.45 -40.41
C ALA A 178 32.23 -20.50 -41.22
N ALA A 179 33.05 -21.51 -40.94
CA ALA A 179 34.14 -21.92 -41.78
C ALA A 179 33.60 -22.76 -42.96
N ALA A 180 33.73 -22.24 -44.18
CA ALA A 180 33.84 -22.92 -45.48
C ALA A 180 33.83 -21.79 -46.53
N GLU A 181 34.71 -21.70 -47.52
CA GLU A 181 35.12 -22.75 -48.44
C GLU A 181 36.62 -22.65 -48.78
N SER A 182 37.26 -23.81 -48.77
CA SER A 182 38.57 -24.02 -49.37
C SER A 182 38.46 -24.18 -50.88
N ALA A 183 39.49 -23.70 -51.57
CA ALA A 183 39.93 -24.08 -52.91
C ALA A 183 39.10 -23.61 -54.12
N HIS A 184 39.54 -22.49 -54.69
CA HIS A 184 39.77 -22.46 -56.14
C HIS A 184 41.15 -21.88 -56.43
N SER A 185 42.16 -22.73 -56.33
CA SER A 185 43.38 -22.56 -57.11
C SER A 185 43.14 -23.20 -58.47
N GLN A 186 42.91 -22.40 -59.51
CA GLN A 186 43.49 -22.74 -60.80
C GLN A 186 44.03 -21.51 -61.50
N MET A 187 45.35 -21.57 -61.61
CA MET A 187 46.29 -20.66 -62.21
C MET A 187 46.24 -20.78 -63.74
N ARG A 188 46.28 -19.62 -64.41
CA ARG A 188 46.75 -19.32 -65.79
C ARG A 188 47.11 -20.47 -66.73
N THR A 189 46.70 -20.35 -67.98
CA THR A 189 47.57 -20.17 -69.19
C THR A 189 46.69 -19.56 -70.30
N SER A 190 46.99 -18.35 -70.77
CA SER A 190 47.70 -18.02 -72.02
C SER A 190 46.93 -18.35 -73.29
#